data_AF-A0A937NCS7-F1
#
_entry.id   AF-A0A937NCS7-F1
#
_cell.length_a   1.000
_cell.length_b   1.000
_cell.length_c   1.000
_cell.angle_alpha   90.00
_cell.angle_beta   90.00
_cell.angle_gamma   90.00
#
_symmetry.space_group_name_H-M   'P 1'
#
loop_
_entity.id
_entity.type
_entity.pdbx_description
1 polymer ?
#
loop_
_entity_poly.entity_id
_entity_poly.type
_entity_poly.pdbx_seq_one_letter_code
_entity_poly.pdbx_strand_id
1 'polypeptide(L)'
;MNASTQTLRSEVSSKRSEVNHLLRDVAQLLDDIADADADASWFLPAMPTDAVPDRLADLASRLQNMFILEEDMGYLYELFPSQPGLRREFQRLHEDHGRLLDQLEEVSELAGSSVEPASTWDDVESHYRSFARELVGHQRNEDAVRARG
;
A
#
# COMPACT_ATOMS: atom_id res chain seq x y z
N MET A 1 -22.49 17.00 9.87
CA MET A 1 -21.06 16.91 9.54
C MET A 1 -20.46 18.29 9.73
N ASN A 2 -19.39 18.43 10.52
CA ASN A 2 -18.71 19.71 10.72
C ASN A 2 -17.63 19.92 9.63
N ALA A 3 -17.13 21.13 9.45
CA ALA A 3 -16.13 21.44 8.42
C ALA A 3 -14.83 20.63 8.56
N SER A 4 -14.41 20.28 9.78
CA SER A 4 -13.21 19.47 10.06
C SER A 4 -13.32 18.05 9.50
N THR A 5 -14.49 17.41 9.65
CA THR A 5 -14.74 16.05 9.12
C THR A 5 -14.67 15.98 7.60
N GLN A 6 -15.09 17.07 6.93
CA GLN A 6 -15.05 17.18 5.47
C GLN A 6 -13.62 17.37 4.97
N THR A 7 -12.82 18.17 5.67
CA THR A 7 -11.39 18.36 5.38
C THR A 7 -10.62 17.05 5.52
N LEU A 8 -10.78 16.34 6.64
CA LEU A 8 -10.12 15.05 6.87
C LEU A 8 -10.48 14.00 5.80
N ARG A 9 -11.77 13.93 5.43
CA ARG A 9 -12.22 13.04 4.34
C ARG A 9 -11.53 13.37 3.02
N SER A 10 -11.37 14.66 2.70
CA SER A 10 -10.68 15.07 1.48
C SER A 10 -9.19 14.74 1.53
N GLU A 11 -8.56 14.86 2.70
CA GLU A 11 -7.15 14.53 2.91
C GLU A 11 -6.89 13.03 2.78
N VAL A 12 -7.69 12.18 3.43
CA VAL A 12 -7.64 10.72 3.27
C VAL A 12 -7.84 10.32 1.80
N SER A 13 -8.81 10.93 1.10
CA SER A 13 -9.02 10.67 -0.32
C SER A 13 -7.83 11.07 -1.18
N SER A 14 -7.15 12.18 -0.84
CA SER A 14 -5.92 12.60 -1.51
C SER A 14 -4.80 11.59 -1.27
N LYS A 15 -4.58 11.18 -0.02
CA LYS A 15 -3.54 10.21 0.36
C LYS A 15 -3.76 8.84 -0.28
N ARG A 16 -5.01 8.36 -0.33
CA ARG A 16 -5.36 7.13 -1.06
C ARG A 16 -5.06 7.24 -2.56
N SER A 17 -5.26 8.42 -3.15
CA SER A 17 -4.91 8.65 -4.56
C SER A 17 -3.39 8.62 -4.79
N GLU A 18 -2.61 9.21 -3.88
CA GLU A 18 -1.15 9.15 -3.90
C GLU A 18 -0.64 7.71 -3.77
N VAL A 19 -1.16 6.94 -2.80
CA VAL A 19 -0.83 5.51 -2.61
C VAL A 19 -1.15 4.71 -3.87
N ASN A 20 -2.33 4.90 -4.45
CA ASN A 20 -2.72 4.21 -5.68
C ASN A 20 -1.88 4.60 -6.89
N HIS A 21 -1.31 5.79 -6.93
CA HIS A 21 -0.36 6.16 -7.96
C HIS A 21 0.96 5.41 -7.78
N LEU A 22 1.52 5.41 -6.56
CA LEU A 22 2.74 4.67 -6.24
C LEU A 22 2.61 3.17 -6.47
N LEU A 23 1.46 2.57 -6.20
CA LEU A 23 1.21 1.17 -6.54
C LEU A 23 1.40 0.92 -8.05
N ARG A 24 0.87 1.79 -8.90
CA ARG A 24 1.06 1.63 -10.35
C ARG A 24 2.52 1.82 -10.75
N ASP A 25 3.21 2.77 -10.12
CA ASP A 25 4.62 3.05 -10.43
C ASP A 25 5.53 1.87 -10.02
N VAL A 26 5.29 1.25 -8.85
CA VAL A 26 6.04 0.05 -8.43
C VAL A 26 5.72 -1.13 -9.32
N ALA A 27 4.46 -1.36 -9.69
CA ALA A 27 4.07 -2.43 -10.60
C ALA A 27 4.76 -2.29 -11.96
N GLN A 28 4.74 -1.09 -12.54
CA GLN A 28 5.42 -0.81 -13.81
C GLN A 28 6.92 -1.07 -13.72
N LEU A 29 7.55 -0.65 -12.63
CA LEU A 29 8.98 -0.86 -12.43
C LEU A 29 9.35 -2.35 -12.34
N LEU A 30 8.51 -3.16 -11.69
CA LEU A 30 8.72 -4.61 -11.61
C LEU A 30 8.52 -5.29 -12.98
N ASP A 31 7.50 -4.87 -13.73
CA ASP A 31 7.27 -5.36 -15.10
C ASP A 31 8.45 -5.00 -16.01
N ASP A 32 8.97 -3.75 -15.93
CA ASP A 32 10.13 -3.30 -16.69
C ASP A 32 11.41 -4.13 -16.36
N ILE A 33 11.59 -4.49 -15.08
CA ILE A 33 12.71 -5.35 -14.64
C ILE A 33 12.56 -6.76 -15.21
N ALA A 34 11.36 -7.33 -15.18
CA ALA A 34 11.08 -8.66 -15.73
C ALA A 34 11.33 -8.72 -17.25
N ASP A 35 10.87 -7.70 -17.98
CA ASP A 35 11.10 -7.58 -19.43
C ASP A 35 12.61 -7.47 -19.75
N ALA A 36 13.35 -6.71 -18.95
CA ALA A 36 14.78 -6.57 -19.15
C ALA A 36 15.59 -7.81 -18.76
N ASP A 37 15.17 -8.59 -17.76
CA ASP A 37 15.81 -9.87 -17.42
C ASP A 37 15.61 -10.89 -18.56
N ALA A 38 14.41 -10.88 -19.17
CA ALA A 38 14.15 -11.65 -20.38
C ALA A 38 15.05 -11.21 -21.55
N ASP A 39 15.30 -9.91 -21.73
CA ASP A 39 16.20 -9.37 -22.75
C ASP A 39 17.69 -9.52 -22.41
N ALA A 40 18.09 -9.59 -21.14
CA ALA A 40 19.47 -9.78 -20.70
C ALA A 40 20.04 -11.16 -21.09
N SER A 41 19.17 -12.12 -21.44
CA SER A 41 19.54 -13.32 -22.21
C SER A 41 20.28 -12.99 -23.54
N TRP A 42 20.26 -11.72 -23.97
CA TRP A 42 20.94 -11.13 -25.11
C TRP A 42 22.10 -10.15 -24.78
N PHE A 43 22.65 -10.15 -23.55
CA PHE A 43 23.84 -9.37 -23.11
C PHE A 43 23.69 -7.83 -23.02
N LEU A 44 22.55 -7.30 -22.55
CA LEU A 44 22.37 -5.87 -22.23
C LEU A 44 22.54 -5.56 -20.72
N PRO A 45 22.94 -4.33 -20.34
CA PRO A 45 23.21 -3.96 -18.96
C PRO A 45 21.95 -3.96 -18.08
N ALA A 46 22.12 -4.37 -16.82
CA ALA A 46 21.07 -4.52 -15.80
C ALA A 46 20.33 -3.20 -15.49
N MET A 47 19.01 -3.32 -15.37
CA MET A 47 17.99 -2.30 -15.06
C MET A 47 18.19 -1.56 -13.72
N PRO A 48 17.46 -0.46 -13.46
CA PRO A 48 17.61 0.34 -12.24
C PRO A 48 16.96 -0.35 -11.03
N THR A 49 17.56 -1.44 -10.57
CA THR A 49 17.10 -2.22 -9.41
C THR A 49 17.06 -1.42 -8.11
N ASP A 50 17.88 -0.36 -8.00
CA ASP A 50 17.86 0.59 -6.88
C ASP A 50 16.55 1.37 -6.75
N ALA A 51 15.80 1.55 -7.84
CA ALA A 51 14.57 2.30 -7.80
C ALA A 51 13.44 1.53 -7.08
N VAL A 52 13.53 0.19 -6.99
CA VAL A 52 12.48 -0.63 -6.35
C VAL A 52 12.47 -0.39 -4.83
N PRO A 53 13.59 -0.55 -4.08
CA PRO A 53 13.62 -0.25 -2.65
C PRO A 53 13.17 1.17 -2.30
N ASP A 54 13.61 2.17 -3.08
CA ASP A 54 13.23 3.58 -2.87
C ASP A 54 11.72 3.79 -3.01
N ARG A 55 11.10 3.16 -4.01
CA ARG A 55 9.66 3.27 -4.25
C ARG A 55 8.83 2.51 -3.21
N LEU A 56 9.31 1.36 -2.76
CA LEU A 56 8.68 0.60 -1.67
C LEU A 56 8.74 1.38 -0.35
N ALA A 57 9.85 2.06 -0.07
CA ALA A 57 9.98 2.92 1.11
C ALA A 57 9.04 4.14 1.05
N ASP A 58 8.92 4.82 -0.11
CA ASP A 58 7.93 5.91 -0.29
C ASP A 58 6.50 5.39 -0.10
N LEU A 59 6.19 4.23 -0.68
CA LEU A 59 4.87 3.60 -0.52
C LEU A 59 4.56 3.28 0.95
N ALA A 60 5.52 2.74 1.69
CA ALA A 60 5.36 2.42 3.11
C ALA A 60 5.09 3.67 3.94
N SER A 61 5.88 4.73 3.72
CA SER A 61 5.69 6.00 4.42
C SER A 61 4.32 6.61 4.14
N ARG A 62 3.85 6.59 2.88
CA ARG A 62 2.53 7.15 2.52
C ARG A 62 1.38 6.32 3.06
N LEU A 63 1.53 4.99 3.04
CA LEU A 63 0.51 4.09 3.57
C LEU A 63 0.38 4.23 5.08
N GLN A 64 1.49 4.29 5.81
CA GLN A 64 1.50 4.55 7.26
C GLN A 64 0.83 5.89 7.59
N ASN A 65 1.18 6.97 6.88
CA ASN A 65 0.55 8.26 7.08
C ASN A 65 -0.96 8.24 6.79
N MET A 66 -1.40 7.48 5.78
CA MET A 66 -2.82 7.30 5.47
C MET A 66 -3.56 6.56 6.60
N PHE A 67 -2.97 5.49 7.13
CA PHE A 67 -3.58 4.74 8.25
C PHE A 67 -3.65 5.57 9.53
N ILE A 68 -2.63 6.37 9.85
CA ILE A 68 -2.67 7.31 10.98
C ILE A 68 -3.80 8.33 10.81
N LEU A 69 -4.01 8.84 9.59
CA LEU A 69 -5.13 9.74 9.30
C LEU A 69 -6.50 9.08 9.50
N GLU A 70 -6.62 7.80 9.13
CA GLU A 70 -7.84 7.02 9.27
C GLU A 70 -8.16 6.69 10.75
N GLU A 71 -7.12 6.42 11.54
CA GLU A 71 -7.21 6.00 12.94
C GLU A 71 -7.21 7.16 13.95
N ASP A 72 -6.11 7.92 14.01
CA ASP A 72 -5.82 8.89 15.06
C ASP A 72 -6.47 10.26 14.80
N MET A 73 -6.63 10.62 13.52
CA MET A 73 -7.21 11.91 13.14
C MET A 73 -8.71 11.82 12.85
N GLY A 74 -9.35 10.71 13.20
CA GLY A 74 -10.79 10.72 13.46
C GLY A 74 -11.68 10.21 12.34
N TYR A 75 -11.18 9.78 11.18
CA TYR A 75 -12.10 9.38 10.12
C TYR A 75 -12.92 8.11 10.48
N LEU A 76 -12.26 7.05 10.95
CA LEU A 76 -12.95 5.86 11.47
C LEU A 76 -13.38 6.06 12.93
N TYR A 77 -12.57 6.76 13.72
CA TYR A 77 -12.81 6.97 15.15
C TYR A 77 -14.03 7.87 15.44
N GLU A 78 -14.32 8.89 14.62
CA GLU A 78 -15.51 9.74 14.79
C GLU A 78 -16.80 9.05 14.35
N LEU A 79 -16.72 8.12 13.38
CA LEU A 79 -17.87 7.33 12.96
C LEU A 79 -18.25 6.27 14.00
N PHE A 80 -17.27 5.78 14.76
CA PHE A 80 -17.44 4.69 15.72
C PHE A 80 -18.51 4.93 16.81
N PRO A 81 -18.55 6.07 17.53
CA PRO A 81 -19.60 6.36 18.51
C PRO A 81 -21.01 6.41 17.91
N SER A 82 -21.11 6.81 16.64
CA SER A 82 -22.40 6.94 15.96
C SER A 82 -22.94 5.60 15.43
N GLN A 83 -22.08 4.57 15.31
CA GLN A 83 -22.41 3.31 14.64
C GLN A 83 -21.86 2.07 15.37
N PRO A 84 -22.35 1.79 16.58
CA PRO A 84 -21.89 0.66 17.39
C PRO A 84 -22.08 -0.71 16.70
N GLY A 85 -23.02 -0.81 15.75
CA GLY A 85 -23.25 -2.02 14.96
C GLY A 85 -22.12 -2.39 14.00
N LEU A 86 -21.21 -1.46 13.68
CA LEU A 86 -20.07 -1.68 12.79
C LEU A 86 -18.74 -1.87 13.54
N ARG A 87 -18.79 -2.01 14.88
CA ARG A 87 -17.59 -2.11 15.72
C ARG A 87 -16.63 -3.22 15.29
N ARG A 88 -17.16 -4.38 14.90
CA ARG A 88 -16.33 -5.52 14.47
C ARG A 88 -15.66 -5.24 13.13
N GLU A 89 -16.37 -4.61 12.21
CA GLU A 89 -15.83 -4.20 10.92
C GLU A 89 -14.72 -3.15 11.09
N PHE A 90 -14.91 -2.13 11.94
CA PHE A 90 -13.85 -1.16 12.23
C PHE A 90 -12.62 -1.79 12.86
N GLN A 91 -12.80 -2.73 13.80
CA GLN A 91 -11.68 -3.46 14.39
C GLN A 91 -10.90 -4.27 13.34
N ARG A 92 -11.60 -4.93 12.40
CA ARG A 92 -10.94 -5.66 11.31
C ARG A 92 -10.17 -4.74 10.37
N LEU A 93 -10.72 -3.57 10.03
CA LEU A 93 -10.01 -2.59 9.21
C LEU A 93 -8.71 -2.14 9.89
N HIS A 94 -8.75 -1.88 11.19
CA HIS A 94 -7.55 -1.55 11.97
C HIS A 94 -6.53 -2.70 12.00
N GLU A 95 -6.98 -3.95 12.20
CA GLU A 95 -6.11 -5.13 12.16
C GLU A 95 -5.48 -5.34 10.76
N ASP A 96 -6.19 -5.00 9.69
CA ASP A 96 -5.69 -5.06 8.32
C ASP A 96 -4.53 -4.08 8.09
N HIS A 97 -4.52 -2.90 8.74
CA HIS A 97 -3.47 -1.90 8.56
C HIS A 97 -2.09 -2.43 8.98
N GLY A 98 -2.00 -3.06 10.15
CA GLY A 98 -0.76 -3.68 10.61
C GLY A 98 -0.29 -4.77 9.65
N ARG A 99 -1.19 -5.67 9.26
CA ARG A 99 -0.88 -6.75 8.32
C ARG A 99 -0.39 -6.24 6.96
N LEU A 100 -0.97 -5.15 6.45
CA LEU A 100 -0.57 -4.55 5.17
C LEU A 100 0.80 -3.88 5.24
N LEU A 101 1.15 -3.28 6.39
CA LEU A 101 2.49 -2.73 6.62
C LEU A 101 3.53 -3.85 6.71
N ASP A 102 3.24 -4.92 7.46
CA ASP A 102 4.12 -6.09 7.57
C ASP A 102 4.38 -6.72 6.19
N GLN A 103 3.34 -6.89 5.36
CA GLN A 103 3.49 -7.41 4.00
C GLN A 103 4.38 -6.51 3.11
N LEU A 104 4.30 -5.19 3.28
CA LEU A 104 5.12 -4.26 2.51
C LEU A 104 6.57 -4.24 2.99
N GLU A 105 6.79 -4.44 4.30
CA GLU A 105 8.12 -4.66 4.88
C GLU A 105 8.75 -5.95 4.31
N GLU A 106 8.01 -7.06 4.28
CA GLU A 106 8.46 -8.32 3.67
C GLU A 106 8.87 -8.13 2.20
N VAL A 107 8.08 -7.40 1.40
CA VAL A 107 8.44 -7.10 0.00
C VAL A 107 9.72 -6.27 -0.09
N SER A 108 9.91 -5.32 0.84
CA SER A 108 11.10 -4.47 0.90
C SER A 108 12.34 -5.28 1.28
N GLU A 109 12.22 -6.22 2.24
CA GLU A 109 13.29 -7.12 2.63
C GLU A 109 13.70 -8.04 1.47
N LEU A 110 12.72 -8.60 0.73
CA LEU A 110 12.98 -9.44 -0.44
C LEU A 110 13.69 -8.67 -1.57
N ALA A 111 13.30 -7.41 -1.79
CA ALA A 111 13.93 -6.54 -2.77
C ALA A 111 15.39 -6.23 -2.40
N GLY A 112 15.69 -6.13 -1.09
CA GLY A 112 17.04 -5.86 -0.60
C GLY A 112 17.59 -4.54 -1.13
N SER A 113 18.82 -4.58 -1.64
CA SER A 113 19.44 -3.46 -2.37
C SER A 113 19.94 -3.92 -3.74
N SER A 114 20.25 -2.99 -4.65
CA SER A 114 20.84 -3.38 -5.95
C SER A 114 22.15 -4.15 -5.84
N VAL A 115 22.90 -3.92 -4.76
CA VAL A 115 24.22 -4.52 -4.52
C VAL A 115 24.09 -5.87 -3.83
N GLU A 116 23.00 -6.08 -3.09
CA GLU A 116 22.74 -7.29 -2.32
C GLU A 116 21.23 -7.59 -2.36
N PRO A 117 20.73 -8.17 -3.46
CA PRO A 117 19.34 -8.64 -3.53
C PRO A 117 19.15 -9.84 -2.59
N ALA A 118 18.08 -9.84 -1.82
CA ALA A 118 17.81 -10.91 -0.85
C ALA A 118 17.08 -12.11 -1.49
N SER A 119 16.35 -11.88 -2.59
CA SER A 119 15.62 -12.91 -3.34
C SER A 119 15.65 -12.66 -4.85
N THR A 120 14.95 -13.51 -5.60
CA THR A 120 14.72 -13.29 -7.04
C THR A 120 13.66 -12.22 -7.29
N TRP A 121 13.67 -11.59 -8.47
CA TRP A 121 12.64 -10.62 -8.84
C TRP A 121 11.24 -11.23 -8.95
N ASP A 122 11.14 -12.51 -9.34
CA ASP A 122 9.88 -13.27 -9.32
C ASP A 122 9.28 -13.36 -7.90
N ASP A 123 10.13 -13.55 -6.88
CA ASP A 123 9.69 -13.60 -5.48
C ASP A 123 9.19 -12.23 -5.01
N VAL A 124 9.93 -11.16 -5.34
CA VAL A 124 9.56 -9.78 -5.02
C VAL A 124 8.22 -9.43 -5.69
N GLU A 125 8.08 -9.74 -6.98
CA GLU A 125 6.86 -9.49 -7.76
C GLU A 125 5.66 -10.26 -7.20
N SER A 126 5.84 -11.53 -6.86
CA SER A 126 4.78 -12.37 -6.28
C SER A 126 4.27 -11.81 -4.95
N HIS A 127 5.17 -11.45 -4.03
CA HIS A 127 4.80 -10.84 -2.75
C HIS A 127 4.17 -9.47 -2.94
N TYR A 128 4.72 -8.65 -3.84
CA TYR A 128 4.17 -7.35 -4.17
C TYR A 128 2.73 -7.44 -4.72
N ARG A 129 2.46 -8.37 -5.65
CA ARG A 129 1.13 -8.60 -6.22
C ARG A 129 0.14 -9.09 -5.15
N SER A 130 0.60 -9.90 -4.20
CA SER A 130 -0.21 -10.33 -3.06
C SER A 130 -0.61 -9.13 -2.19
N PHE A 131 0.37 -8.34 -1.75
CA PHE A 131 0.17 -7.11 -1.00
C PHE A 131 -0.78 -6.13 -1.71
N ALA A 132 -0.54 -5.85 -3.00
CA ALA A 132 -1.36 -4.91 -3.77
C ALA A 132 -2.83 -5.36 -3.86
N ARG A 133 -3.07 -6.68 -3.98
CA ARG A 133 -4.41 -7.24 -3.99
C ARG A 133 -5.11 -7.09 -2.64
N GLU A 134 -4.41 -7.36 -1.55
CA GLU A 134 -4.92 -7.20 -0.19
C GLU A 134 -5.25 -5.73 0.10
N LEU A 135 -4.38 -4.78 -0.30
CA LEU A 135 -4.62 -3.35 -0.12
C LEU A 135 -5.87 -2.87 -0.90
N VAL A 136 -6.05 -3.32 -2.15
CA VAL A 136 -7.27 -3.02 -2.92
C VAL A 136 -8.50 -3.64 -2.27
N GLY A 137 -8.38 -4.85 -1.71
CA GLY A 137 -9.45 -5.51 -0.94
C GLY A 137 -9.84 -4.73 0.30
N HIS A 138 -8.85 -4.31 1.09
CA HIS A 138 -9.01 -3.46 2.27
C HIS A 138 -9.75 -2.16 1.91
N GLN A 139 -9.26 -1.42 0.92
CA GLN A 139 -9.88 -0.18 0.44
C GLN A 139 -11.35 -0.35 0.02
N ARG A 140 -11.72 -1.48 -0.59
CA ARG A 140 -13.12 -1.80 -0.93
C ARG A 140 -13.96 -2.09 0.31
N ASN A 141 -13.39 -2.79 1.30
CA ASN A 141 -14.07 -3.06 2.56
C ASN A 141 -14.33 -1.76 3.31
N GLU A 142 -13.37 -0.84 3.34
CA GLU A 142 -13.56 0.50 3.88
C GLU A 142 -14.71 1.23 3.19
N ASP A 143 -14.73 1.27 1.85
CA ASP A 143 -15.80 1.92 1.08
C ASP A 143 -17.17 1.32 1.40
N ALA A 144 -17.25 -0.01 1.57
CA ALA A 144 -18.48 -0.70 1.94
C ALA A 144 -18.94 -0.36 3.37
N VAL A 145 -18.01 -0.26 4.33
CA VAL A 145 -18.30 0.18 5.70
C VAL A 145 -18.78 1.64 5.69
N ARG A 146 -18.11 2.51 4.94
CA ARG A 146 -18.46 3.93 4.78
C ARG A 146 -19.85 4.10 4.16
N ALA A 147 -20.25 3.26 3.21
CA ALA A 147 -21.57 3.35 2.56
C ALA A 147 -22.73 2.88 3.46
N ARG A 148 -22.44 2.10 4.50
CA ARG A 148 -23.43 1.62 5.49
C ARG A 148 -23.67 2.62 6.62
N GLY A 149 -22.81 3.63 6.71
CA GLY A 149 -22.80 4.63 7.78
C GLY A 149 -23.23 6.02 7.36
#